data_AF-A0A915ZS97-F1
#
_entry.id   AF-A0A915ZS97-F1
#
_cell.length_a   1.000
_cell.length_b   1.000
_cell.length_c   1.000
_cell.angle_alpha   90.00
_cell.angle_beta   90.00
_cell.angle_gamma   90.00
#
_symmetry.space_group_name_H-M   'P 1'
#
loop_
_entity.id
_entity.type
_entity.pdbx_description
1 polymer ?
#
loop_
_entity_poly.entity_id
_entity_poly.type
_entity_poly.pdbx_seq_one_letter_code
_entity_poly.pdbx_strand_id
1 'polypeptide(L)'
;MDTQIGCAIKASNELVKNLHRDGFDRGCIATFNDYMTVRQTFTKNKASLHRSLNGINNAKNGTRLYDSIVDVIQIFRNRGEVSRPWILVVVTDGDDNISSRSLHKCAQETSSLFTTKESNNFLFLVGVGDGVNSEKMNEMASAGNFIYIHAKDFFLLELIFLKIANKITTSLSLSLGNLTVGDHSASWAEVQRHRNLSKVAIDYALLIDVSASMNSRVISSNSVTNLNSVITHATRAIGQSFDSRIINTTNVALLATYSSC
;
A
#
# COMPACT_ATOMS: atom_id res chain seq x y z
N MET A 1 -19.05 -2.63 -18.37
CA MET A 1 -19.31 -2.63 -16.92
C MET A 1 -18.10 -3.27 -16.28
N ASP A 2 -17.38 -2.54 -15.44
CA ASP A 2 -16.08 -2.95 -14.94
C ASP A 2 -16.24 -3.97 -13.81
N THR A 3 -15.33 -4.93 -13.72
CA THR A 3 -15.23 -5.86 -12.58
C THR A 3 -14.38 -5.23 -11.49
N GLN A 4 -14.56 -5.68 -10.25
CA GLN A 4 -13.75 -5.23 -9.11
C GLN A 4 -12.25 -5.44 -9.36
N ILE A 5 -11.87 -6.62 -9.87
CA ILE A 5 -10.50 -6.89 -10.30
C ILE A 5 -10.02 -5.93 -11.39
N GLY A 6 -10.88 -5.58 -12.36
CA GLY A 6 -10.58 -4.61 -13.41
C GLY A 6 -10.28 -3.22 -12.83
N CYS A 7 -11.06 -2.77 -11.86
CA CYS A 7 -10.82 -1.51 -11.16
C CYS A 7 -9.50 -1.54 -10.36
N ALA A 8 -9.20 -2.63 -9.66
CA ALA A 8 -7.94 -2.80 -8.94
C ALA A 8 -6.72 -2.77 -9.88
N ILE A 9 -6.80 -3.44 -11.03
CA ILE A 9 -5.76 -3.42 -12.08
C ILE A 9 -5.59 -2.01 -12.65
N LYS A 10 -6.69 -1.31 -12.96
CA LYS A 10 -6.66 0.07 -13.48
C LYS A 10 -5.99 1.03 -12.50
N ALA A 11 -6.42 1.03 -11.23
CA ALA A 11 -5.83 1.87 -10.19
C ALA A 11 -4.34 1.54 -9.97
N SER A 12 -3.99 0.25 -9.95
CA SER A 12 -2.60 -0.22 -9.84
C SER A 12 -1.72 0.26 -10.98
N ASN A 13 -2.24 0.26 -12.21
CA ASN A 13 -1.53 0.81 -13.36
C ASN A 13 -1.29 2.32 -13.21
N GLU A 14 -2.26 3.10 -12.74
CA GLU A 14 -2.05 4.53 -12.47
C GLU A 14 -1.04 4.76 -11.34
N LEU A 15 -1.04 3.95 -10.28
CA LEU A 15 -0.01 4.02 -9.25
C LEU A 15 1.39 3.75 -9.83
N VAL A 16 1.58 2.66 -10.58
CA VAL A 16 2.87 2.34 -11.22
C VAL A 16 3.31 3.46 -12.16
N LYS A 17 2.41 3.97 -13.00
CA LYS A 17 2.69 5.03 -13.97
C LYS A 17 3.21 6.31 -13.32
N ASN A 18 2.68 6.67 -12.15
CA ASN A 18 2.96 7.95 -11.50
C ASN A 18 3.96 7.87 -10.34
N LEU A 19 4.10 6.71 -9.66
CA LEU A 19 5.04 6.52 -8.55
C LEU A 19 6.40 5.99 -9.02
N HIS A 20 6.43 5.06 -9.98
CA HIS A 20 7.64 4.33 -10.39
C HIS A 20 8.54 5.17 -11.30
N ARG A 21 9.80 5.34 -10.91
CA ARG A 21 10.84 5.90 -11.78
C ARG A 21 11.62 4.78 -12.45
N ASP A 22 11.45 4.68 -13.77
CA ASP A 22 12.05 3.64 -14.60
C ASP A 22 13.58 3.66 -14.49
N GLY A 23 14.20 2.48 -14.34
CA GLY A 23 15.65 2.37 -14.12
C GLY A 23 16.14 2.69 -12.70
N PHE A 24 15.28 3.21 -11.82
CA PHE A 24 15.68 3.68 -10.49
C PHE A 24 14.97 2.94 -9.35
N ASP A 25 13.65 3.03 -9.30
CA ASP A 25 12.80 2.31 -8.35
C ASP A 25 12.65 0.84 -8.76
N ARG A 26 12.30 -0.05 -7.82
CA ARG A 26 11.96 -1.44 -8.14
C ARG A 26 10.55 -1.78 -7.70
N GLY A 27 9.74 -2.26 -8.64
CA GLY A 27 8.38 -2.73 -8.37
C GLY A 27 8.30 -4.25 -8.39
N CYS A 28 7.38 -4.80 -7.60
CA CYS A 28 6.98 -6.20 -7.57
C CYS A 28 5.46 -6.29 -7.68
N ILE A 29 4.93 -7.24 -8.45
CA ILE A 29 3.49 -7.50 -8.56
C ILE A 29 3.24 -8.92 -8.08
N ALA A 30 2.40 -9.06 -7.06
CA ALA A 30 1.93 -10.32 -6.53
C ALA A 30 0.41 -10.32 -6.47
N THR A 31 -0.18 -11.50 -6.54
CA THR A 31 -1.61 -11.71 -6.41
C THR A 31 -1.88 -12.84 -5.43
N PHE A 32 -3.06 -12.90 -4.83
CA PHE A 32 -3.41 -14.02 -3.96
C PHE A 32 -4.88 -14.43 -4.04
N ASN A 33 -5.12 -15.70 -3.73
CA ASN A 33 -6.43 -16.32 -3.55
C ASN A 33 -6.24 -17.45 -2.53
N ASP A 34 -6.46 -18.72 -2.90
CA ASP A 34 -5.94 -19.92 -2.22
C ASP A 34 -4.43 -19.89 -1.91
N TYR A 35 -3.63 -19.22 -2.74
CA TYR A 35 -2.19 -19.09 -2.54
C TYR A 35 -1.67 -17.77 -3.11
N MET A 36 -0.53 -17.30 -2.60
CA MET A 36 0.15 -16.15 -3.17
C MET A 36 0.92 -16.57 -4.43
N THR A 37 0.87 -15.76 -5.48
CA THR A 37 1.76 -15.90 -6.63
C THR A 37 2.47 -14.59 -6.97
N VAL A 38 3.78 -14.68 -7.20
CA VAL A 38 4.57 -13.59 -7.76
C VAL A 38 4.34 -13.54 -9.27
N ARG A 39 3.72 -12.46 -9.75
CA ARG A 39 3.48 -12.23 -11.18
C ARG A 39 4.68 -11.56 -11.84
N GLN A 40 5.32 -10.64 -11.11
CA GLN A 40 6.56 -9.98 -11.48
C GLN A 40 7.40 -9.75 -10.22
N THR A 41 8.60 -10.34 -10.16
CA THR A 41 9.56 -10.05 -9.07
C THR A 41 10.13 -8.64 -9.20
N PHE A 42 10.90 -8.17 -8.20
CA PHE A 42 11.48 -6.83 -8.22
C PHE A 42 12.18 -6.52 -9.54
N THR A 43 11.70 -5.48 -10.22
CA THR A 43 12.25 -5.02 -11.49
C THR A 43 12.23 -3.50 -11.55
N LYS A 44 13.26 -2.95 -12.20
CA LYS A 44 13.33 -1.54 -12.54
C LYS A 44 12.51 -1.17 -13.77
N ASN A 45 12.10 -2.17 -14.55
CA ASN A 45 11.42 -1.99 -15.84
C ASN A 45 9.91 -1.80 -15.63
N LYS A 46 9.45 -0.57 -15.85
CA LYS A 46 8.04 -0.17 -15.73
C LYS A 46 7.13 -0.92 -16.69
N ALA A 47 7.58 -1.20 -17.92
CA ALA A 47 6.77 -1.93 -18.89
C ALA A 47 6.50 -3.37 -18.46
N SER A 48 7.44 -4.04 -17.80
CA SER A 48 7.21 -5.37 -17.23
C SER A 48 6.17 -5.36 -16.09
N LEU A 49 6.13 -4.30 -15.29
CA LEU A 49 5.10 -4.13 -14.25
C LEU A 49 3.70 -3.96 -14.87
N HIS A 50 3.56 -3.09 -15.87
CA HIS A 50 2.29 -2.92 -16.59
C HIS A 50 1.85 -4.20 -17.29
N ARG A 51 2.77 -4.90 -17.98
CA ARG A 51 2.46 -6.21 -18.60
C ARG A 51 1.97 -7.22 -17.57
N SER A 52 2.63 -7.28 -16.41
CA SER A 52 2.23 -8.17 -15.32
C SER A 52 0.85 -7.85 -14.77
N LEU A 53 0.52 -6.57 -14.58
CA LEU A 53 -0.81 -6.13 -14.12
C LEU A 53 -1.89 -6.43 -15.14
N ASN A 54 -1.64 -6.11 -16.41
CA ASN A 54 -2.61 -6.32 -17.49
C ASN A 54 -2.81 -7.81 -17.83
N GLY A 55 -1.89 -8.67 -17.43
CA GLY A 55 -1.99 -10.12 -17.56
C GLY A 55 -2.76 -10.80 -16.42
N ILE A 56 -3.18 -10.08 -15.38
CA ILE A 56 -3.99 -10.64 -14.30
C ILE A 56 -5.38 -10.98 -14.86
N ASN A 57 -5.70 -12.26 -14.83
CA ASN A 57 -6.99 -12.78 -15.25
C ASN A 57 -7.58 -13.67 -14.14
N ASN A 58 -8.91 -13.79 -14.17
CA ASN A 58 -9.71 -14.77 -13.44
C ASN A 58 -9.48 -14.84 -11.93
N ALA A 59 -10.44 -14.32 -11.18
CA ALA A 59 -10.46 -14.55 -9.75
C ALA A 59 -10.86 -16.00 -9.43
N LYS A 60 -10.18 -16.66 -8.49
CA LYS A 60 -10.36 -18.06 -8.09
C LYS A 60 -10.79 -18.18 -6.63
N ASN A 61 -11.11 -19.35 -6.13
CA ASN A 61 -11.60 -19.51 -4.76
C ASN A 61 -10.58 -19.05 -3.70
N GLY A 62 -11.12 -18.76 -2.51
CA GLY A 62 -10.34 -18.50 -1.30
C GLY A 62 -9.71 -17.11 -1.19
N THR A 63 -9.60 -16.64 0.04
CA THR A 63 -8.98 -15.36 0.40
C THR A 63 -7.95 -15.63 1.49
N ARG A 64 -6.71 -15.98 1.09
CA ARG A 64 -5.58 -16.26 1.98
C ARG A 64 -4.78 -14.99 2.31
N LEU A 65 -5.48 -13.93 2.73
CA LEU A 65 -4.93 -12.59 2.95
C LEU A 65 -3.74 -12.58 3.93
N TYR A 66 -3.92 -13.15 5.12
CA TYR A 66 -2.93 -13.07 6.20
C TYR A 66 -1.61 -13.75 5.84
N ASP A 67 -1.67 -14.97 5.29
CA ASP A 67 -0.46 -15.63 4.84
C ASP A 67 0.18 -14.89 3.66
N SER A 68 -0.62 -14.36 2.73
CA SER A 68 -0.10 -13.69 1.54
C SER A 68 0.61 -12.38 1.87
N ILE A 69 0.15 -11.63 2.87
CA ILE A 69 0.86 -10.46 3.39
C ILE A 69 2.26 -10.85 3.87
N VAL A 70 2.34 -11.89 4.71
CA VAL A 70 3.63 -12.36 5.25
C VAL A 70 4.51 -12.93 4.13
N ASP A 71 3.94 -13.68 3.19
CA ASP A 71 4.67 -14.27 2.06
C ASP A 71 5.32 -13.16 1.20
N VAL A 72 4.63 -12.04 0.95
CA VAL A 72 5.23 -10.89 0.25
C VAL A 72 6.28 -10.17 1.10
N ILE A 73 6.08 -10.05 2.41
CA ILE A 73 7.13 -9.54 3.32
C ILE A 73 8.40 -10.39 3.20
N GLN A 74 8.28 -11.72 3.11
CA GLN A 74 9.44 -12.58 2.88
C GLN A 74 10.12 -12.33 1.53
N ILE A 75 9.38 -11.93 0.49
CA ILE A 75 9.98 -11.51 -0.79
C ILE A 75 10.86 -10.27 -0.59
N PHE A 76 10.38 -9.27 0.16
CA PHE A 76 11.21 -8.11 0.51
C PHE A 76 12.46 -8.52 1.30
N ARG A 77 12.30 -9.37 2.32
CA ARG A 77 13.42 -9.86 3.13
C ARG A 77 14.49 -10.56 2.29
N ASN A 78 14.07 -11.30 1.27
CA ASN A 78 14.97 -12.12 0.45
C ASN A 78 15.54 -11.39 -0.78
N ARG A 79 14.82 -10.41 -1.33
CA ARG A 79 15.13 -9.79 -2.63
C ARG A 79 15.09 -8.26 -2.64
N GLY A 80 14.51 -7.66 -1.61
CA GLY A 80 14.51 -6.23 -1.38
C GLY A 80 15.91 -5.73 -1.06
N GLU A 81 16.16 -4.47 -1.37
CA GLU A 81 17.41 -3.77 -1.09
C GLU A 81 17.23 -3.07 0.24
N VAL A 82 17.99 -3.50 1.24
CA VAL A 82 17.83 -3.05 2.64
C VAL A 82 18.13 -1.55 2.81
N SER A 83 18.90 -0.96 1.89
CA SER A 83 19.18 0.48 1.88
C SER A 83 18.01 1.34 1.36
N ARG A 84 16.93 0.72 0.87
CA ARG A 84 15.76 1.42 0.31
C ARG A 84 14.55 1.27 1.24
N PRO A 85 13.71 2.31 1.37
CA PRO A 85 12.38 2.16 1.95
C PRO A 85 11.58 1.09 1.19
N TRP A 86 10.96 0.17 1.93
CA TRP A 86 10.07 -0.85 1.39
C TRP A 86 8.61 -0.43 1.54
N ILE A 87 7.84 -0.54 0.45
CA ILE A 87 6.42 -0.16 0.43
C ILE A 87 5.57 -1.34 -0.03
N LEU A 88 4.67 -1.82 0.82
CA LEU A 88 3.68 -2.83 0.46
C LEU A 88 2.29 -2.20 0.42
N VAL A 89 1.61 -2.31 -0.72
CA VAL A 89 0.21 -1.94 -0.87
C VAL A 89 -0.60 -3.20 -1.17
N VAL A 90 -1.58 -3.49 -0.31
CA VAL A 90 -2.44 -4.67 -0.37
C VAL A 90 -3.86 -4.21 -0.69
N VAL A 91 -4.55 -4.91 -1.59
CA VAL A 91 -5.97 -4.65 -1.92
C VAL A 91 -6.77 -5.94 -1.80
N THR A 92 -7.93 -5.89 -1.14
CA THR A 92 -8.87 -7.01 -0.99
C THR A 92 -10.32 -6.52 -0.89
N ASP A 93 -11.28 -7.32 -1.37
CA ASP A 93 -12.72 -7.09 -1.19
C ASP A 93 -13.34 -7.93 -0.07
N GLY A 94 -12.55 -8.79 0.58
CA GLY A 94 -13.06 -9.79 1.52
C GLY A 94 -12.17 -10.02 2.73
N ASP A 95 -12.76 -10.64 3.74
CA ASP A 95 -12.01 -11.16 4.89
C ASP A 95 -11.21 -12.41 4.53
N ASP A 96 -10.16 -12.64 5.31
CA ASP A 96 -9.44 -13.91 5.28
C ASP A 96 -10.35 -15.09 5.66
N ASN A 97 -10.32 -16.16 4.88
CA ASN A 97 -11.15 -17.34 5.11
C ASN A 97 -10.41 -18.68 5.05
N ILE A 98 -9.11 -18.66 4.73
CA ILE A 98 -8.32 -19.88 4.51
C ILE A 98 -6.85 -19.77 4.94
N SER A 99 -6.39 -18.63 5.48
CA SER A 99 -5.01 -18.56 5.96
C SER A 99 -4.79 -19.51 7.13
N SER A 100 -3.59 -20.08 7.14
CA SER A 100 -3.08 -20.85 8.28
C SER A 100 -2.70 -19.93 9.45
N ARG A 101 -2.26 -18.69 9.16
CA ARG A 101 -2.02 -17.67 10.17
C ARG A 101 -3.31 -17.06 10.68
N SER A 102 -3.35 -16.79 11.97
CA SER A 102 -4.33 -15.89 12.55
C SER A 102 -4.01 -14.42 12.26
N LEU A 103 -5.01 -13.56 12.42
CA LEU A 103 -4.87 -12.10 12.38
C LEU A 103 -3.72 -11.61 13.29
N HIS A 104 -3.69 -12.09 14.54
CA HIS A 104 -2.66 -11.69 15.50
C HIS A 104 -1.27 -12.12 15.06
N LYS A 105 -1.14 -13.34 14.52
CA LYS A 105 0.14 -13.86 14.02
C LYS A 105 0.63 -13.04 12.82
N CYS A 106 -0.25 -12.71 11.88
CA CYS A 106 0.05 -11.84 10.75
C CYS A 106 0.52 -10.45 11.22
N ALA A 107 -0.19 -9.83 12.17
CA ALA A 107 0.18 -8.54 12.74
C ALA A 107 1.56 -8.58 13.41
N GLN A 108 1.83 -9.60 14.23
CA GLN A 108 3.11 -9.80 14.90
C GLN A 108 4.28 -9.98 13.91
N GLU A 109 4.08 -10.82 12.88
CA GLU A 109 5.11 -11.04 11.86
C GLU A 109 5.33 -9.78 11.01
N THR A 110 4.27 -9.03 10.72
CA THR A 110 4.37 -7.76 10.00
C THR A 110 5.19 -6.73 10.77
N SER A 111 4.88 -6.54 12.06
CA SER A 111 5.59 -5.56 12.90
C SER A 111 7.05 -5.92 13.17
N SER A 112 7.36 -7.21 13.30
CA SER A 112 8.73 -7.68 13.55
C SER A 112 9.59 -7.75 12.30
N LEU A 113 9.02 -8.04 11.13
CA LEU A 113 9.79 -8.27 9.91
C LEU A 113 9.80 -7.09 8.92
N PHE A 114 8.81 -6.19 9.01
CA PHE A 114 8.58 -5.16 8.00
C PHE A 114 8.45 -3.76 8.59
N THR A 115 7.50 -3.55 9.50
CA THR A 115 7.13 -2.24 10.08
C THR A 115 7.70 -2.03 11.49
N THR A 116 8.96 -2.40 11.70
CA THR A 116 9.68 -2.16 12.96
C THR A 116 9.75 -0.66 13.28
N LYS A 117 9.88 -0.27 14.55
CA LYS A 117 9.94 1.16 14.94
C LYS A 117 11.05 1.96 14.25
N GLU A 118 12.15 1.30 13.90
CA GLU A 118 13.31 1.88 13.24
C GLU A 118 13.24 1.83 11.70
N SER A 119 12.22 1.20 11.11
CA SER A 119 12.14 1.08 9.65
C SER A 119 11.37 2.25 9.04
N ASN A 120 11.86 2.70 7.88
CA ASN A 120 11.16 3.64 7.00
C ASN A 120 10.23 2.91 6.02
N ASN A 121 9.73 1.72 6.41
CA ASN A 121 8.90 0.88 5.58
C ASN A 121 7.43 1.20 5.78
N PHE A 122 6.64 1.06 4.72
CA PHE A 122 5.21 1.37 4.73
C PHE A 122 4.40 0.17 4.28
N LEU A 123 3.40 -0.21 5.06
CA LEU A 123 2.38 -1.14 4.63
C LEU A 123 1.01 -0.46 4.66
N PHE A 124 0.29 -0.58 3.55
CA PHE A 124 -1.08 -0.10 3.38
C PHE A 124 -1.97 -1.28 3.01
N LEU A 125 -2.98 -1.57 3.83
CA LEU A 125 -4.04 -2.50 3.52
C LEU A 125 -5.29 -1.72 3.12
N VAL A 126 -5.76 -1.92 1.89
CA VAL A 126 -6.97 -1.30 1.36
C VAL A 126 -8.06 -2.38 1.26
N GLY A 127 -9.00 -2.33 2.19
CA GLY A 127 -10.21 -3.17 2.15
C GLY A 127 -11.33 -2.43 1.43
N VAL A 128 -11.99 -3.08 0.48
CA VAL A 128 -12.98 -2.44 -0.39
C VAL A 128 -14.35 -3.11 -0.27
N GLY A 129 -15.40 -2.31 -0.13
CA GLY A 129 -16.78 -2.76 -0.03
C GLY A 129 -17.15 -3.30 1.35
N ASP A 130 -18.27 -4.02 1.40
CA ASP A 130 -18.86 -4.51 2.66
C ASP A 130 -18.45 -5.96 2.99
N GLY A 131 -17.69 -6.61 2.11
CA GLY A 131 -17.16 -7.97 2.33
C GLY A 131 -15.99 -8.03 3.32
N VAL A 132 -15.46 -6.86 3.71
CA VAL A 132 -14.36 -6.72 4.68
C VAL A 132 -14.88 -6.35 6.07
N ASN A 133 -14.39 -7.02 7.10
CA ASN A 133 -14.60 -6.64 8.48
C ASN A 133 -13.60 -5.54 8.87
N SER A 134 -14.03 -4.29 8.70
CA SER A 134 -13.20 -3.12 8.96
C SER A 134 -12.71 -3.00 10.41
N GLU A 135 -13.44 -3.53 11.39
CA GLU A 135 -13.00 -3.53 12.79
C GLU A 135 -11.79 -4.45 12.97
N LYS A 136 -11.90 -5.69 12.49
CA LYS A 136 -10.78 -6.65 12.48
C LYS A 136 -9.57 -6.11 11.72
N MET A 137 -9.77 -5.51 10.54
CA MET A 137 -8.64 -4.99 9.76
C MET A 137 -7.95 -3.80 10.45
N ASN A 138 -8.70 -2.95 11.16
CA ASN A 138 -8.13 -1.89 11.99
C ASN A 138 -7.35 -2.44 13.19
N GLU A 139 -7.86 -3.48 13.85
CA GLU A 139 -7.16 -4.17 14.93
C GLU A 139 -5.82 -4.72 14.44
N MET A 140 -5.85 -5.45 13.32
CA MET A 140 -4.65 -6.02 12.69
C MET A 140 -3.64 -4.92 12.32
N ALA A 141 -4.10 -3.83 11.72
CA ALA A 141 -3.25 -2.70 11.35
C ALA A 141 -2.61 -2.02 12.55
N SER A 142 -3.36 -1.85 13.63
CA SER A 142 -2.87 -1.26 14.88
C SER A 142 -1.80 -2.15 15.51
N ALA A 143 -2.06 -3.46 15.64
CA ALA A 143 -1.12 -4.41 16.19
C ALA A 143 0.13 -4.63 15.30
N GLY A 144 -0.04 -4.53 13.98
CA GLY A 144 1.02 -4.71 12.99
C GLY A 144 1.77 -3.43 12.63
N ASN A 145 1.46 -2.29 13.25
CA ASN A 145 2.05 -0.99 12.92
C ASN A 145 1.96 -0.64 11.42
N PHE A 146 0.81 -0.84 10.78
CA PHE A 146 0.57 -0.49 9.38
C PHE A 146 -0.74 0.30 9.24
N ILE A 147 -1.09 0.76 8.04
CA ILE A 147 -2.33 1.52 7.82
C ILE A 147 -3.37 0.62 7.19
N TYR A 148 -4.57 0.62 7.76
CA TYR A 148 -5.76 0.15 7.08
C TYR A 148 -6.57 1.33 6.52
N ILE A 149 -7.06 1.18 5.28
CA ILE A 149 -7.94 2.13 4.62
C ILE A 149 -9.17 1.35 4.14
N HIS A 150 -10.34 1.72 4.66
CA HIS A 150 -11.61 1.21 4.14
C HIS A 150 -12.08 2.08 2.97
N ALA A 151 -12.39 1.45 1.86
CA ALA A 151 -12.98 2.06 0.69
C ALA A 151 -14.40 1.53 0.51
N LYS A 152 -15.40 2.40 0.32
CA LYS A 152 -16.76 1.93 0.06
C LYS A 152 -16.93 1.31 -1.33
N ASP A 153 -16.11 1.72 -2.29
CA ASP A 153 -16.27 1.35 -3.69
C ASP A 153 -14.91 1.26 -4.39
N PHE A 154 -14.80 0.32 -5.33
CA PHE A 154 -13.65 0.10 -6.19
C PHE A 154 -13.29 1.30 -7.07
N PHE A 155 -14.25 2.16 -7.41
CA PHE A 155 -13.97 3.41 -8.14
C PHE A 155 -13.12 4.42 -7.32
N LEU A 156 -13.03 4.25 -6.01
CA LEU A 156 -12.21 5.11 -5.15
C LEU A 156 -10.74 4.70 -5.09
N LEU A 157 -10.37 3.53 -5.62
CA LEU A 157 -9.01 2.99 -5.50
C LEU A 157 -7.95 3.90 -6.10
N GLU A 158 -8.23 4.54 -7.25
CA GLU A 158 -7.27 5.47 -7.86
C GLU A 158 -6.99 6.67 -6.95
N LEU A 159 -8.03 7.25 -6.35
CA LEU A 159 -7.89 8.35 -5.39
C LEU A 159 -7.14 7.90 -4.12
N ILE A 160 -7.42 6.70 -3.62
CA ILE A 160 -6.72 6.14 -2.46
C ILE A 160 -5.24 5.93 -2.77
N PHE A 161 -4.92 5.37 -3.93
CA PHE A 161 -3.53 5.16 -4.37
C PHE A 161 -2.79 6.47 -4.59
N LEU A 162 -3.47 7.51 -5.09
CA LEU A 162 -2.92 8.86 -5.16
C LEU A 162 -2.58 9.39 -3.75
N LYS A 163 -3.49 9.25 -2.78
CA LYS A 163 -3.23 9.67 -1.39
C LYS A 163 -2.06 8.89 -0.76
N ILE A 164 -1.99 7.57 -1.00
CA ILE A 164 -0.86 6.73 -0.56
C ILE A 164 0.45 7.22 -1.18
N ALA A 165 0.49 7.42 -2.49
CA ALA A 165 1.69 7.87 -3.20
C ALA A 165 2.14 9.27 -2.75
N ASN A 166 1.21 10.20 -2.58
CA ASN A 166 1.50 11.54 -2.05
C ASN A 166 2.11 11.45 -0.66
N LYS A 167 1.50 10.66 0.22
CA LYS A 167 1.97 10.47 1.59
C LYS A 167 3.37 9.86 1.66
N ILE A 168 3.62 8.75 0.94
CA ILE A 168 4.96 8.14 0.84
C ILE A 168 5.96 9.20 0.42
N THR A 169 5.63 9.94 -0.64
CA THR A 169 6.56 10.88 -1.24
C THR A 169 6.85 12.06 -0.32
N THR A 170 5.84 12.58 0.38
CA THR A 170 6.02 13.63 1.40
C THR A 170 6.86 13.15 2.57
N SER A 171 6.59 11.95 3.11
CA SER A 171 7.38 11.37 4.20
C SER A 171 8.85 11.21 3.83
N LEU A 172 9.14 10.71 2.62
CA LEU A 172 10.52 10.56 2.13
C LEU A 172 11.20 11.90 1.81
N SER A 173 10.42 12.95 1.52
CA SER A 173 10.94 14.29 1.26
C SER A 173 11.28 15.05 2.54
N LEU A 174 10.49 14.86 3.61
CA LEU A 174 10.76 15.45 4.92
C LEU A 174 12.06 14.91 5.54
N SER A 175 12.39 13.64 5.31
CA SER A 175 13.69 13.06 5.69
C SER A 175 14.88 13.66 4.93
N LEU A 176 14.65 14.39 3.82
CA LEU A 176 15.69 15.00 2.98
C LEU A 176 15.86 16.51 3.21
N GLY A 177 15.16 17.11 4.17
CA GLY A 177 15.53 18.40 4.76
C GLY A 177 15.29 19.66 3.91
N ASN A 178 14.51 19.64 2.82
CA ASN A 178 14.04 20.87 2.16
C ASN A 178 12.94 20.58 1.13
N LEU A 179 11.67 20.70 1.54
CA LEU A 179 10.54 20.88 0.62
C LEU A 179 9.39 21.54 1.40
N THR A 180 9.04 22.76 1.02
CA THR A 180 7.86 23.47 1.53
C THR A 180 6.61 22.77 1.01
N VAL A 181 5.92 22.05 1.89
CA VAL A 181 4.61 21.46 1.59
C VAL A 181 3.57 22.57 1.80
N GLY A 182 3.28 23.33 0.75
CA GLY A 182 2.10 24.20 0.75
C GLY A 182 0.81 23.37 0.71
N ASP A 183 -0.30 23.94 1.18
CA ASP A 183 -1.66 23.35 1.27
C ASP A 183 -2.26 22.93 -0.09
N HIS A 184 -1.63 22.01 -0.79
CA HIS A 184 -2.11 21.55 -2.09
C HIS A 184 -2.90 20.24 -1.95
N SER A 185 -4.06 20.18 -2.63
CA SER A 185 -4.83 18.96 -2.80
C SER A 185 -4.02 17.94 -3.61
N ALA A 186 -3.78 16.76 -3.02
CA ALA A 186 -2.98 15.70 -3.62
C ALA A 186 -3.32 15.43 -5.10
N SER A 187 -2.32 15.51 -5.98
CA SER A 187 -2.42 15.23 -7.41
C SER A 187 -1.26 14.36 -7.93
N TRP A 188 -1.47 13.62 -9.03
CA TRP A 188 -0.41 12.79 -9.61
C TRP A 188 0.80 13.62 -10.09
N ALA A 189 0.56 14.85 -10.56
CA ALA A 189 1.60 15.77 -10.97
C ALA A 189 2.53 16.15 -9.80
N GLU A 190 1.98 16.35 -8.60
CA GLU A 190 2.78 16.63 -7.40
C GLU A 190 3.58 15.43 -6.94
N VAL A 191 2.97 14.24 -6.97
CA VAL A 191 3.68 12.98 -6.70
C VAL A 191 4.87 12.86 -7.63
N GLN A 192 4.68 13.01 -8.93
CA GLN A 192 5.75 12.95 -9.92
C GLN A 192 6.81 14.02 -9.68
N ARG A 193 6.41 15.27 -9.41
CA ARG A 193 7.34 16.37 -9.11
C ARG A 193 8.22 16.02 -7.91
N HIS A 194 7.63 15.62 -6.79
CA HIS A 194 8.40 15.27 -5.60
C HIS A 194 9.26 14.02 -5.81
N ARG A 195 8.76 12.99 -6.49
CA ARG A 195 9.55 11.79 -6.83
C ARG A 195 10.72 12.12 -7.74
N ASN A 196 10.57 13.04 -8.69
CA ASN A 196 11.66 13.46 -9.57
C ASN A 196 12.74 14.27 -8.82
N LEU A 197 12.36 15.02 -7.78
CA LEU A 197 13.30 15.76 -6.95
C LEU A 197 14.00 14.89 -5.90
N SER A 198 13.31 13.86 -5.38
CA SER A 198 13.85 12.96 -4.37
C SER A 198 14.94 12.06 -4.94
N LYS A 199 16.08 11.94 -4.25
CA LYS A 199 17.14 10.97 -4.60
C LYS A 199 16.93 9.58 -3.97
N VAL A 200 15.86 9.39 -3.21
CA VAL A 200 15.60 8.13 -2.49
C VAL A 200 14.89 7.14 -3.41
N ALA A 201 15.61 6.11 -3.85
CA ALA A 201 15.03 4.97 -4.54
C ALA A 201 14.17 4.13 -3.59
N ILE A 202 13.08 3.55 -4.08
CA ILE A 202 12.22 2.66 -3.29
C ILE A 202 12.19 1.26 -3.88
N ASP A 203 11.86 0.30 -3.03
CA ASP A 203 11.30 -0.97 -3.45
C ASP A 203 9.83 -1.01 -3.04
N TYR A 204 8.95 -1.39 -3.95
CA TYR A 204 7.53 -1.52 -3.62
C TYR A 204 6.90 -2.78 -4.20
N ALA A 205 5.86 -3.27 -3.55
CA ALA A 205 5.06 -4.38 -4.02
C ALA A 205 3.57 -4.04 -3.97
N LEU A 206 2.87 -4.47 -5.01
CA LEU A 206 1.41 -4.53 -5.03
C LEU A 206 1.00 -5.98 -4.80
N LEU A 207 0.20 -6.23 -3.76
CA LEU A 207 -0.41 -7.52 -3.46
C LEU A 207 -1.92 -7.40 -3.69
N ILE A 208 -2.41 -7.99 -4.77
CA ILE A 208 -3.79 -7.82 -5.23
C ILE A 208 -4.57 -9.11 -5.00
N ASP A 209 -5.68 -9.01 -4.29
CA ASP A 209 -6.65 -10.09 -4.16
C ASP A 209 -7.22 -10.47 -5.54
N VAL A 210 -7.18 -11.76 -5.84
CA VAL A 210 -7.78 -12.40 -7.02
C VAL A 210 -8.69 -13.54 -6.57
N SER A 211 -9.34 -13.40 -5.41
CA SER A 211 -10.36 -14.29 -4.89
C SER A 211 -11.69 -14.15 -5.66
N ALA A 212 -12.55 -15.17 -5.63
CA ALA A 212 -13.69 -15.32 -6.55
C ALA A 212 -14.65 -14.12 -6.51
N SER A 213 -14.78 -13.47 -5.34
CA SER A 213 -15.59 -12.28 -5.14
C SER A 213 -15.13 -11.09 -5.98
N MET A 214 -13.83 -10.98 -6.29
CA MET A 214 -13.25 -9.94 -7.15
C MET A 214 -13.70 -10.00 -8.63
N ASN A 215 -14.34 -11.10 -9.07
CA ASN A 215 -14.99 -11.16 -10.39
C ASN A 215 -16.34 -10.42 -10.42
N SER A 216 -16.85 -10.01 -9.26
CA SER A 216 -18.11 -9.29 -9.16
C SER A 216 -18.07 -8.01 -9.97
N ARG A 217 -19.22 -7.68 -10.57
CA ARG A 217 -19.38 -6.43 -11.31
C ARG A 217 -19.49 -5.28 -10.31
N VAL A 218 -18.82 -4.17 -10.61
CA VAL A 218 -19.02 -2.96 -9.83
C VAL A 218 -20.33 -2.33 -10.29
N ILE A 219 -21.35 -2.40 -9.42
CA ILE A 219 -22.60 -1.67 -9.63
C ILE A 219 -22.38 -0.30 -9.03
N SER A 220 -22.36 0.74 -9.86
CA SER A 220 -22.38 2.11 -9.35
C SER A 220 -23.66 2.29 -8.55
N SER A 221 -23.56 2.34 -7.22
CA SER A 221 -24.65 2.93 -6.45
C SER A 221 -24.74 4.39 -6.88
N ASN A 222 -25.95 4.91 -7.15
CA ASN A 222 -26.20 6.33 -7.42
C ASN A 222 -25.98 7.18 -6.15
N SER A 223 -24.81 7.05 -5.51
CA SER A 223 -24.39 7.77 -4.32
C SER A 223 -23.20 8.67 -4.66
N VAL A 224 -23.36 9.50 -5.70
CA VAL A 224 -22.43 10.61 -6.02
C VAL A 224 -22.49 11.72 -4.94
N THR A 225 -23.32 11.59 -3.92
CA THR A 225 -23.58 12.65 -2.94
C THR A 225 -22.60 12.74 -1.77
N ASN A 226 -21.50 11.98 -1.70
CA ASN A 226 -20.64 12.10 -0.51
C ASN A 226 -19.13 11.85 -0.67
N LEU A 227 -18.55 12.24 -1.81
CA LEU A 227 -17.09 12.30 -2.00
C LEU A 227 -16.38 13.07 -0.87
N ASN A 228 -16.98 14.17 -0.39
CA ASN A 228 -16.40 15.00 0.68
C ASN A 228 -16.30 14.27 2.03
N SER A 229 -17.32 13.50 2.44
CA SER A 229 -17.28 12.76 3.72
C SER A 229 -16.28 11.60 3.74
N VAL A 230 -16.09 10.93 2.59
CA VAL A 230 -15.10 9.85 2.41
C VAL A 230 -13.69 10.44 2.36
N ILE A 231 -13.52 11.61 1.74
CA ILE A 231 -12.27 12.37 1.74
C ILE A 231 -11.84 12.70 3.17
N THR A 232 -12.75 13.16 4.04
CA THR A 232 -12.43 13.51 5.44
C THR A 232 -11.99 12.32 6.28
N HIS A 233 -12.67 11.16 6.19
CA HIS A 233 -12.33 9.99 7.00
C HIS A 233 -11.03 9.31 6.57
N ALA A 234 -10.81 9.17 5.25
CA ALA A 234 -9.54 8.63 4.75
C ALA A 234 -8.37 9.56 5.10
N THR A 235 -8.52 10.89 4.97
CA THR A 235 -7.49 11.84 5.37
C THR A 235 -7.25 11.81 6.89
N ARG A 236 -8.28 11.63 7.71
CA ARG A 236 -8.16 11.54 9.18
C ARG A 236 -7.50 10.25 9.66
N ALA A 237 -7.86 9.09 9.08
CA ALA A 237 -7.22 7.81 9.38
C ALA A 237 -5.76 7.78 8.94
N ILE A 238 -5.47 8.36 7.76
CA ILE A 238 -4.12 8.51 7.22
C ILE A 238 -3.30 9.50 8.07
N GLY A 239 -3.91 10.56 8.62
CA GLY A 239 -3.25 11.55 9.49
C GLY A 239 -2.97 11.02 10.91
N GLN A 240 -3.98 10.51 11.60
CA GLN A 240 -3.89 10.07 13.01
C GLN A 240 -2.93 8.89 13.24
N SER A 241 -2.86 7.92 12.31
CA SER A 241 -1.91 6.79 12.39
C SER A 241 -0.46 7.19 12.08
N PHE A 242 -0.23 8.39 11.57
CA PHE A 242 1.11 8.87 11.18
C PHE A 242 1.72 9.88 12.12
N ASP A 243 0.92 10.73 12.76
CA ASP A 243 1.44 11.59 13.83
C ASP A 243 2.12 10.73 14.91
N SER A 244 1.55 9.57 15.27
CA SER A 244 2.17 8.63 16.21
C SER A 244 3.48 7.99 15.71
N ARG A 245 3.74 7.95 14.40
CA ARG A 245 4.99 7.42 13.82
C ARG A 245 6.03 8.50 13.57
N ILE A 246 5.61 9.70 13.15
CA ILE A 246 6.48 10.87 13.02
C ILE A 246 7.01 11.26 14.41
N ILE A 247 6.16 11.28 15.44
CA ILE A 247 6.59 11.57 16.82
C ILE A 247 7.65 10.56 17.30
N ASN A 248 7.56 9.27 16.91
CA ASN A 248 8.56 8.26 17.27
C ASN A 248 9.86 8.38 16.46
N THR A 249 9.81 8.71 15.16
CA THR A 249 11.02 8.85 14.32
C THR A 249 11.78 10.15 14.59
N THR A 250 11.10 11.21 15.06
CA THR A 250 11.76 12.46 15.45
C THR A 250 12.62 12.29 16.72
N ASN A 251 12.32 11.30 17.56
CA ASN A 251 13.12 10.96 18.74
C ASN A 251 14.36 10.10 18.44
N VAL A 252 14.41 9.37 17.32
CA VAL A 252 15.60 8.57 16.97
C VAL A 252 16.65 9.41 16.24
N ALA A 253 16.22 10.37 15.40
CA ALA A 253 17.13 11.25 14.68
C ALA A 253 17.87 12.27 15.58
N LEU A 254 17.41 12.49 16.82
CA LEU A 254 18.04 13.39 17.79
C LEU A 254 18.99 12.69 18.78
N LEU A 255 19.03 11.35 18.81
CA LEU A 255 19.90 10.58 19.71
C LEU A 255 21.21 10.11 19.06
N ALA A 256 21.41 10.33 17.76
CA ALA A 256 22.64 9.96 17.05
C ALA A 256 23.69 11.09 16.94
N THR A 257 23.45 12.27 17.54
CA THR A 257 24.34 13.44 17.45
C THR A 257 24.84 14.01 18.77
N TYR A 258 24.61 13.33 19.91
CA TYR A 258 25.25 13.69 21.19
C TYR A 258 25.92 12.48 21.82
N SER A 259 27.06 12.07 21.26
CA SER A 259 28.07 11.23 21.95
C SER A 259 29.43 11.48 21.28
N SER A 260 29.93 12.71 21.40
CA SER A 260 31.31 13.11 21.08
C SER A 260 31.58 14.49 21.71
N CYS A 261 31.76 14.49 23.03
CA CYS A 261 32.59 15.43 23.81
C CYS A 261 32.88 14.76 25.15
#